data_AF-A0A7Y5E8I0-F1
#
_entry.id   AF-A0A7Y5E8I0-F1
#
_cell.length_a   1.000
_cell.length_b   1.000
_cell.length_c   1.000
_cell.angle_alpha   90.00
_cell.angle_beta   90.00
_cell.angle_gamma   90.00
#
_symmetry.space_group_name_H-M   'P 1'
#
loop_
_entity.id
_entity.type
_entity.pdbx_description
1 polymer ?
#
loop_
_entity_poly.entity_id
_entity_poly.type
_entity_poly.pdbx_seq_one_letter_code
_entity_poly.pdbx_strand_id
1 'polypeptide(L)'
;MDEIFDTLLNSLLLSTALIEPNYFNLPVAYAAEHIQRERNYCYELYRHIRNKLPNLGYTFSGEIDKAGHELIAPFCGRVSPDFLLHRPGQMGHEDNHTIIEVKTFEGATINNENTGFLKDIRTIKRL
;
A
#
# COMPACT_ATOMS: atom_id res chain seq x y z
N MET A 1 -15.29 -16.44 3.13
CA MET A 1 -14.48 -15.23 3.35
C MET A 1 -13.04 -15.71 3.40
N ASP A 2 -12.12 -15.02 2.75
CA ASP A 2 -10.73 -15.44 2.64
C ASP A 2 -10.01 -15.17 3.97
N GLU A 3 -9.67 -16.23 4.70
CA GLU A 3 -9.09 -16.16 6.05
C GLU A 3 -7.75 -15.40 6.08
N ILE A 4 -6.96 -15.47 4.99
CA ILE A 4 -5.69 -14.75 4.86
C ILE A 4 -5.99 -13.25 4.72
N PHE A 5 -6.95 -12.89 3.87
CA PHE A 5 -7.38 -11.51 3.70
C PHE A 5 -7.95 -10.92 5.00
N ASP A 6 -8.80 -11.66 5.70
CA ASP A 6 -9.38 -11.21 6.98
C ASP A 6 -8.31 -11.00 8.05
N THR A 7 -7.31 -11.90 8.10
CA THR A 7 -6.18 -11.77 9.02
C THR A 7 -5.29 -10.57 8.67
N LEU A 8 -5.04 -10.34 7.38
CA LEU A 8 -4.32 -9.17 6.89
C LEU A 8 -5.08 -7.88 7.26
N LEU A 9 -6.39 -7.82 7.02
CA LEU A 9 -7.22 -6.65 7.31
C LEU A 9 -7.23 -6.32 8.81
N ASN A 10 -7.39 -7.33 9.66
CA ASN A 10 -7.30 -7.15 11.11
C ASN A 10 -5.91 -6.66 11.54
N SER A 11 -4.84 -7.20 10.93
CA SER A 11 -3.47 -6.77 11.20
C SER A 11 -3.23 -5.32 10.78
N LEU A 12 -3.78 -4.89 9.64
CA LEU A 12 -3.76 -3.50 9.19
C LEU A 12 -4.48 -2.60 10.18
N LEU A 13 -5.70 -2.93 10.60
CA LEU A 13 -6.48 -2.15 11.57
C LEU A 13 -5.72 -1.94 12.89
N LEU A 14 -5.11 -3.01 13.42
CA LEU A 14 -4.32 -2.94 14.65
C LEU A 14 -3.04 -2.13 14.46
N SER A 15 -2.45 -2.13 13.26
CA SER A 15 -1.19 -1.44 12.97
C SER A 15 -1.40 0.05 12.72
N THR A 16 -2.46 0.43 12.00
CA THR A 16 -2.79 1.84 11.75
C THR A 16 -3.15 2.59 13.02
N ALA A 17 -3.76 1.90 13.99
CA ALA A 17 -4.07 2.46 15.31
C ALA A 17 -2.82 2.83 16.15
N LEU A 18 -1.63 2.32 15.79
CA LEU A 18 -0.38 2.61 16.48
C LEU A 18 0.41 3.77 15.86
N ILE A 19 -0.01 4.24 14.68
CA ILE A 19 0.72 5.29 13.95
C ILE A 19 0.46 6.65 14.62
N GLU A 20 1.54 7.32 15.00
CA GLU A 20 1.46 8.63 15.61
C GLU A 20 1.04 9.72 14.59
N PRO A 21 0.30 10.77 15.02
CA PRO A 21 -0.19 11.82 14.13
C PRO A 21 0.88 12.55 13.30
N ASN A 22 2.13 12.62 13.79
CA ASN A 22 3.29 13.21 13.10
C ASN A 22 3.72 12.43 11.84
N TYR A 23 3.33 11.16 11.69
CA TYR A 23 3.55 10.42 10.44
C TYR A 23 2.50 10.72 9.37
N PHE A 24 1.32 11.19 9.78
CA PHE A 24 0.28 11.72 8.89
C PHE A 24 0.57 13.18 8.52
N ASN A 25 0.83 14.00 9.54
CA ASN A 25 1.08 15.43 9.43
C ASN A 25 2.55 15.69 9.73
N LEU A 26 3.41 15.51 8.72
CA LEU A 26 4.85 15.63 8.89
C LEU A 26 5.23 17.09 9.20
N PRO A 27 5.85 17.38 10.35
CA PRO A 27 6.35 18.72 10.64
C PRO A 27 7.50 19.06 9.71
N VAL A 28 7.48 20.27 9.15
CA VAL A 28 8.52 20.78 8.26
C VAL A 28 9.08 22.08 8.78
N ALA A 29 10.41 22.20 8.77
CA ALA A 29 11.07 23.42 9.21
C ALA A 29 10.67 24.60 8.30
N TYR A 30 10.40 25.75 8.93
CA TYR A 30 10.08 27.02 8.25
C TYR A 30 8.79 27.04 7.40
N ALA A 31 7.93 26.03 7.51
CA ALA A 31 6.57 26.11 6.98
C ALA A 31 5.57 26.25 8.14
N ALA A 32 4.53 27.06 7.95
CA ALA A 32 3.46 27.21 8.93
C ALA A 32 2.55 25.97 9.02
N GLU A 33 2.62 25.09 8.01
CA GLU A 33 1.73 23.94 7.85
C GLU A 33 2.50 22.60 7.84
N HIS A 34 1.81 21.54 8.24
CA HIS A 34 2.30 20.17 8.12
C HIS A 34 2.09 19.68 6.69
N ILE A 35 2.96 18.79 6.20
CA ILE A 35 2.78 18.16 4.90
C ILE A 35 2.33 16.70 5.06
N GLN A 36 1.38 16.28 4.25
CA GLN A 36 1.01 14.86 4.17
C GLN A 36 1.87 14.17 3.12
N ARG A 37 2.55 13.09 3.52
CA ARG A 37 3.40 12.29 2.63
C ARG A 37 3.03 10.82 2.79
N GLU A 38 2.35 10.27 1.80
CA GLU A 38 1.91 8.85 1.76
C GLU A 38 3.07 7.91 2.09
N ARG A 39 4.23 8.10 1.46
CA ARG A 39 5.43 7.29 1.72
C ARG A 39 5.92 7.32 3.18
N ASN A 40 5.87 8.47 3.85
CA ASN A 40 6.28 8.57 5.25
C ASN A 40 5.37 7.76 6.16
N TYR A 41 4.06 7.85 5.91
CA TYR A 41 3.05 7.03 6.57
C TYR A 41 3.26 5.53 6.26
N CYS A 42 3.53 5.18 5.00
CA CYS A 42 3.75 3.79 4.59
C CYS A 42 4.94 3.15 5.33
N TYR A 43 6.03 3.87 5.57
CA TYR A 43 7.17 3.32 6.32
C TYR A 43 6.81 2.96 7.76
N GLU A 44 6.04 3.81 8.44
CA GLU A 44 5.62 3.52 9.82
C GLU A 44 4.56 2.40 9.88
N LEU A 45 3.63 2.39 8.93
CA LEU A 45 2.69 1.27 8.79
C LEU A 45 3.44 -0.05 8.55
N TYR A 46 4.44 -0.06 7.67
CA TYR A 46 5.27 -1.24 7.40
C TYR A 46 5.97 -1.76 8.65
N ARG A 47 6.51 -0.85 9.47
CA ARG A 47 7.14 -1.18 10.76
C ARG A 47 6.15 -1.87 11.70
N HIS A 48 4.94 -1.34 11.87
CA HIS A 48 3.96 -1.91 12.78
C HIS A 48 3.39 -3.23 12.29
N ILE A 49 2.99 -3.30 11.01
CA ILE A 49 2.34 -4.51 10.48
C ILE A 49 3.25 -5.72 10.47
N ARG A 50 4.56 -5.54 10.24
CA ARG A 50 5.53 -6.63 10.35
C ARG A 50 5.58 -7.30 11.73
N ASN A 51 5.18 -6.60 12.78
CA ASN A 51 5.11 -7.14 14.13
C ASN A 51 3.74 -7.70 14.49
N LYS A 52 2.70 -7.36 13.71
CA LYS A 52 1.30 -7.75 13.98
C LYS A 52 0.80 -8.86 13.07
N LEU A 53 1.31 -8.92 11.83
CA LEU A 53 0.92 -9.90 10.84
C LEU A 53 1.52 -11.26 11.24
N PRO A 54 0.69 -12.29 11.49
CA PRO A 54 1.19 -13.64 11.73
C PRO A 54 1.81 -14.22 10.45
N ASN A 55 2.50 -15.35 10.58
CA ASN A 55 2.99 -16.07 9.41
C ASN A 55 1.81 -16.68 8.64
N LEU A 56 1.50 -16.14 7.46
CA LEU A 56 0.44 -16.60 6.58
C LEU A 56 0.97 -17.45 5.41
N GLY A 57 2.27 -17.76 5.38
CA GLY A 57 2.92 -18.35 4.19
C GLY A 57 3.13 -17.34 3.04
N TYR A 58 2.91 -16.05 3.33
CA TYR A 58 3.16 -14.92 2.45
C TYR A 58 4.04 -13.88 3.17
N THR A 59 4.74 -13.07 2.39
CA THR A 59 5.56 -11.95 2.85
C THR A 59 4.84 -10.64 2.56
N PHE A 60 4.75 -9.77 3.57
CA PHE A 60 4.30 -8.40 3.40
C PHE A 60 5.49 -7.52 3.01
N SER A 61 5.43 -6.96 1.81
CA SER A 61 6.52 -6.21 1.19
C SER A 61 6.06 -4.79 0.83
N GLY A 62 6.94 -3.80 0.96
CA GLY A 62 6.69 -2.42 0.53
C GLY A 62 7.45 -2.06 -0.74
N GLU A 63 6.85 -1.18 -1.56
CA GLU A 63 7.45 -0.60 -2.79
C GLU A 63 8.15 -1.62 -3.69
N ILE A 64 7.55 -2.80 -3.89
CA ILE A 64 8.14 -3.82 -4.76
C ILE A 64 8.10 -3.32 -6.21
N ASP A 65 9.28 -3.19 -6.82
CA ASP A 65 9.39 -2.82 -8.23
C ASP A 65 8.87 -3.96 -9.11
N LYS A 66 7.64 -3.80 -9.59
CA LYS A 66 7.02 -4.66 -10.60
C LYS A 66 6.87 -3.94 -11.94
N ALA A 67 7.36 -2.72 -12.04
CA ALA A 67 7.15 -1.84 -13.18
C ALA A 67 7.82 -2.39 -14.45
N GLY A 68 8.90 -3.17 -14.31
CA GLY A 68 9.60 -3.82 -15.41
C GLY A 68 9.32 -5.32 -15.57
N HIS A 69 8.42 -5.91 -14.76
CA HIS A 69 8.24 -7.35 -14.78
C HIS A 69 7.49 -7.78 -16.05
N GLU A 70 8.09 -8.67 -16.86
CA GLU A 70 7.56 -9.08 -18.17
C GLU A 70 6.12 -9.59 -18.13
N LEU A 71 5.73 -10.25 -17.03
CA LEU A 71 4.35 -10.74 -16.83
C LEU A 71 3.34 -9.66 -16.39
N ILE A 72 3.78 -8.52 -15.83
CA ILE A 72 2.87 -7.53 -15.23
C ILE A 72 2.83 -6.23 -16.04
N ALA A 73 3.99 -5.80 -16.54
CA ALA A 73 4.13 -4.58 -17.32
C ALA A 73 3.17 -4.49 -18.53
N PRO A 74 2.84 -5.58 -19.26
CA PRO A 74 1.85 -5.52 -20.34
C PRO A 74 0.42 -5.17 -19.87
N PHE A 75 0.06 -5.51 -18.63
CA PHE A 75 -1.30 -5.33 -18.10
C PHE A 75 -1.45 -4.03 -17.32
N CYS A 76 -0.41 -3.69 -16.55
CA CYS A 76 -0.46 -2.62 -15.56
C CYS A 76 0.53 -1.49 -15.83
N GLY A 77 1.39 -1.64 -16.83
CA GLY A 77 2.46 -0.69 -17.10
C GLY A 77 3.51 -0.68 -15.99
N ARG A 78 4.13 0.49 -15.82
CA ARG A 78 5.19 0.73 -14.83
C ARG A 78 4.61 1.15 -13.47
N VAL A 79 3.93 0.23 -12.79
CA VAL A 79 3.30 0.50 -11.49
C VAL A 79 3.99 -0.31 -10.39
N SER A 80 4.31 0.36 -9.30
CA SER A 80 4.82 -0.25 -8.07
C SER A 80 3.81 0.07 -6.98
N PRO A 81 3.18 -0.94 -6.35
CA PRO A 81 2.22 -0.69 -5.29
C PRO A 81 2.92 -0.29 -4.00
N ASP A 82 2.22 0.46 -3.15
CA ASP A 82 2.74 0.81 -1.82
C ASP A 82 3.07 -0.45 -1.02
N PHE A 83 2.16 -1.44 -0.99
CA PHE A 83 2.43 -2.77 -0.43
C PHE A 83 1.89 -3.93 -1.26
N LEU A 84 2.50 -5.08 -1.05
CA LEU A 84 2.13 -6.36 -1.64
C LEU A 84 2.29 -7.49 -0.62
N LEU A 85 1.23 -8.28 -0.44
CA LEU A 85 1.30 -9.58 0.23
C LEU A 85 1.54 -10.66 -0.82
N HIS A 86 2.72 -11.26 -0.85
CA HIS A 86 3.12 -12.23 -1.88
C HIS A 86 4.08 -13.32 -1.41
N ARG A 87 4.29 -14.36 -2.21
CA ARG A 87 5.38 -15.33 -2.04
C ARG A 87 6.61 -14.86 -2.83
N PRO A 88 7.68 -14.40 -2.17
CA PRO A 88 8.88 -13.94 -2.88
C PRO A 88 9.48 -15.04 -3.76
N GLY A 89 9.99 -14.66 -4.93
CA GLY A 89 10.58 -15.59 -5.89
C GLY A 89 9.58 -16.40 -6.71
N GLN A 90 8.27 -16.22 -6.48
CA GLN A 90 7.20 -16.87 -7.22
C GLN A 90 6.28 -15.82 -7.86
N MET A 91 5.69 -16.17 -9.01
CA MET A 91 4.89 -15.28 -9.86
C MET A 91 3.65 -15.97 -10.43
N GLY A 92 3.28 -17.13 -9.87
CA GLY A 92 2.06 -17.85 -10.22
C GLY A 92 0.81 -17.11 -9.76
N HIS A 93 -0.34 -17.61 -10.19
CA HIS A 93 -1.65 -17.01 -9.95
C HIS A 93 -1.99 -16.87 -8.45
N GLU A 94 -1.43 -17.71 -7.58
CA GLU A 94 -1.69 -17.71 -6.14
C GLU A 94 -0.59 -17.03 -5.32
N ASP A 95 0.45 -16.51 -5.98
CA ASP A 95 1.65 -16.01 -5.30
C ASP A 95 1.57 -14.53 -5.00
N ASN A 96 0.71 -13.77 -5.67
CA ASN A 96 0.38 -12.38 -5.33
C ASN A 96 -1.04 -12.36 -4.74
N HIS A 97 -1.13 -12.29 -3.42
CA HIS A 97 -2.40 -12.44 -2.71
C HIS A 97 -3.18 -11.13 -2.62
N THR A 98 -2.51 -10.04 -2.23
CA THR A 98 -3.19 -8.77 -1.98
C THR A 98 -2.28 -7.60 -2.29
N ILE A 99 -2.82 -6.63 -3.02
CA ILE A 99 -2.17 -5.36 -3.36
C ILE A 99 -2.83 -4.27 -2.54
N ILE A 100 -2.02 -3.36 -2.00
CA ILE A 100 -2.48 -2.29 -1.14
C ILE A 100 -1.87 -0.99 -1.64
N GLU A 101 -2.73 0.02 -1.80
CA GLU A 101 -2.35 1.40 -2.08
C GLU A 101 -2.85 2.29 -0.95
N VAL A 102 -2.01 3.22 -0.51
CA VAL A 102 -2.32 4.20 0.52
C VAL A 102 -2.51 5.56 -0.13
N LYS A 103 -3.61 6.22 0.22
CA LYS A 103 -3.89 7.58 -0.24
C LYS A 103 -4.26 8.50 0.91
N THR A 104 -3.79 9.74 0.82
CA THR A 104 -4.33 10.83 1.63
C THR A 104 -5.77 11.12 1.20
N PHE A 105 -6.60 11.62 2.13
CA PHE A 105 -7.96 12.04 1.76
C PHE A 105 -7.93 13.12 0.68
N GLU A 106 -7.01 14.07 0.82
CA GLU A 106 -6.76 15.12 -0.16
C GLU A 106 -6.31 14.56 -1.51
N GLY A 107 -5.31 13.66 -1.53
CA GLY A 107 -4.86 12.98 -2.76
C GLY A 107 -5.94 12.15 -3.44
N ALA A 108 -6.88 11.60 -2.67
CA ALA A 108 -8.04 10.87 -3.19
C ALA A 108 -9.13 11.80 -3.77
N THR A 109 -9.25 13.05 -3.30
CA THR A 109 -10.38 13.95 -3.58
C THR A 109 -10.05 15.21 -4.40
N ILE A 110 -8.82 15.75 -4.34
CA ILE A 110 -8.44 17.05 -4.94
C ILE A 110 -8.20 17.00 -6.45
N ASN A 111 -8.10 15.82 -7.06
CA ASN A 111 -8.33 15.75 -8.48
C ASN A 111 -9.82 16.03 -8.67
N ASN A 112 -10.19 17.26 -9.05
CA ASN A 112 -11.53 17.88 -9.08
C ASN A 112 -12.68 17.08 -9.78
N GLU A 113 -12.45 15.81 -10.11
CA GLU A 113 -13.38 14.84 -10.71
C GLU A 113 -13.18 13.40 -10.16
N ASN A 114 -12.51 13.19 -9.02
CA ASN A 114 -12.04 11.86 -8.53
C ASN A 114 -11.10 11.12 -9.50
N THR A 115 -10.51 11.80 -10.49
CA THR A 115 -9.79 11.13 -11.60
C THR A 115 -8.53 10.38 -11.16
N GLY A 116 -7.79 10.86 -10.17
CA GLY A 116 -6.64 10.14 -9.60
C GLY A 116 -7.06 8.87 -8.85
N PHE A 117 -8.01 8.97 -7.93
CA PHE A 117 -8.56 7.82 -7.21
C PHE A 117 -9.19 6.77 -8.15
N LEU A 118 -9.96 7.22 -9.15
CA LEU A 118 -10.54 6.34 -10.18
C LEU A 118 -9.48 5.72 -11.09
N LYS A 119 -8.38 6.42 -11.38
CA LYS A 119 -7.23 5.88 -12.11
C LYS A 119 -6.57 4.76 -11.30
N ASP A 120 -6.40 4.95 -10.00
CA ASP A 120 -5.78 3.94 -9.14
C ASP A 120 -6.66 2.70 -9.04
N ILE A 121 -7.99 2.85 -8.85
CA ILE A 121 -8.94 1.71 -8.92
C ILE A 121 -8.86 0.98 -10.26
N ARG A 122 -8.79 1.71 -11.38
CA ARG A 122 -8.67 1.10 -12.72
C ARG A 122 -7.36 0.35 -12.91
N THR A 123 -6.29 0.82 -12.27
CA THR A 123 -4.97 0.18 -12.30
C THR A 123 -4.97 -1.10 -11.47
N ILE A 124 -5.52 -1.06 -10.25
CA ILE A 124 -5.63 -2.22 -9.36
C ILE A 124 -6.44 -3.35 -10.00
N LYS A 125 -7.56 -3.03 -10.69
CA LYS A 125 -8.37 -4.05 -11.39
C LYS A 125 -7.62 -4.83 -12.49
N ARG A 126 -6.43 -4.39 -12.88
CA ARG A 126 -5.62 -5.04 -13.93
C ARG A 126 -4.47 -5.86 -13.36
N LEU A 127 -4.15 -5.68 -12.07
CA LEU A 127 -3.12 -6.43 -11.35
C LEU A 127 -3.68 -7.76 -10.84
#